data_AF-A0A847ARQ2-F1
#
_entry.id   AF-A0A847ARQ2-F1
#
_cell.length_a   1.000
_cell.length_b   1.000
_cell.length_c   1.000
_cell.angle_alpha   90.00
_cell.angle_beta   90.00
_cell.angle_gamma   90.00
#
_symmetry.space_group_name_H-M   'P 1'
#
loop_
_entity.id
_entity.type
_entity.pdbx_description
1 polymer ?
#
loop_
_entity_poly.entity_id
_entity_poly.type
_entity_poly.pdbx_seq_one_letter_code
_entity_poly.pdbx_strand_id
1 'polypeptide(L)'
;MKCSNKNDAVLGTGGIADRCCTGQSGCDWDGTLRNVVTEPIYVQKVYDAVLFNLQGLKTAPDTCFEPPLGCGTNIIRIADIRCRKFFNPDNIKDDCNLKINPNTTLSGGQFVKKEDGCDYKVIGPDGTLSQKLVYADTSFCDEEELGTPIFGTQNIEVSGCVEIEMDLVVSPCDSTRESIITLSAVVEIAPECNPLVLTNFFEICVPSVFDTAFLPRFTEFCNLDCVIRLATNSIQRDFEIDPRTGVLSVNLIISLCISCEKKIVVPVQLCVLSTGFVELAPEQASICPTFPRLFPRQIDENSVGGAGGGGCRPRSASIDD
;
A
#
# COMPACT_ATOMS: atom_id res chain seq x y z
N MET A 1 -8.65 -75.38 6.88
CA MET A 1 -7.74 -76.26 7.63
C MET A 1 -6.73 -75.40 8.37
N LYS A 2 -6.31 -75.85 9.56
CA LYS A 2 -5.36 -75.27 10.54
C LYS A 2 -4.07 -74.72 9.89
N CYS A 3 -3.27 -73.81 10.48
CA CYS A 3 -2.73 -73.82 11.85
C CYS A 3 -2.29 -72.41 12.32
N SER A 4 -2.45 -72.18 13.62
CA SER A 4 -1.72 -71.19 14.41
C SER A 4 -0.22 -71.42 14.38
N ASN A 5 0.54 -70.35 14.61
CA ASN A 5 1.75 -70.41 15.43
C ASN A 5 1.69 -69.30 16.47
N LYS A 6 1.66 -69.71 17.75
CA LYS A 6 2.02 -68.92 18.92
C LYS A 6 3.53 -69.05 19.14
N ASN A 7 4.11 -68.00 19.70
CA ASN A 7 5.12 -67.97 20.77
C ASN A 7 5.60 -66.51 20.86
N ASP A 8 5.85 -65.88 21.99
CA ASP A 8 5.48 -66.06 23.39
C ASP A 8 6.05 -64.80 24.08
N ALA A 9 5.42 -64.40 25.20
CA ALA A 9 6.02 -63.61 26.28
C ALA A 9 6.39 -62.13 25.98
N VAL A 10 6.36 -61.17 26.91
CA VAL A 10 5.91 -61.03 28.31
C VAL A 10 5.98 -59.52 28.60
N LEU A 11 5.05 -59.03 29.44
CA LEU A 11 5.07 -57.82 30.26
C LEU A 11 6.12 -56.73 30.00
N GLY A 12 5.66 -55.48 29.88
CA GLY A 12 6.48 -54.34 30.26
C GLY A 12 5.95 -52.99 29.83
N THR A 13 5.48 -52.22 30.82
CA THR A 13 5.43 -50.75 30.85
C THR A 13 4.46 -50.04 29.91
N GLY A 14 3.47 -49.37 30.50
CA GLY A 14 2.75 -48.28 29.86
C GLY A 14 3.74 -47.21 29.40
N GLY A 15 3.93 -47.14 28.09
CA GLY A 15 4.70 -46.10 27.43
C GLY A 15 3.77 -44.94 27.09
N ILE A 16 4.19 -43.73 27.40
CA ILE A 16 3.58 -42.47 26.98
C ILE A 16 3.68 -42.39 25.45
N ALA A 17 2.76 -43.07 24.75
CA ALA A 17 2.67 -43.07 23.29
C ALA A 17 1.48 -42.19 22.90
N ASP A 18 1.72 -40.89 22.95
CA ASP A 18 1.20 -39.87 22.03
C ASP A 18 1.97 -38.57 22.32
N ARG A 19 3.26 -38.54 21.96
CA ARG A 19 4.11 -37.34 22.10
C ARG A 19 3.97 -36.35 20.94
N CYS A 20 3.18 -36.68 19.92
CA CYS A 20 3.01 -35.85 18.74
C CYS A 20 1.53 -35.80 18.35
N CYS A 21 1.00 -34.60 18.17
CA CYS A 21 -0.32 -34.37 17.58
C CYS A 21 -0.16 -33.98 16.11
N THR A 22 -1.03 -34.51 15.25
CA THR A 22 -1.25 -33.95 13.91
C THR A 22 -2.21 -32.77 14.03
N GLY A 23 -1.76 -31.58 13.63
CA GLY A 23 -2.61 -30.40 13.56
C GLY A 23 -3.59 -30.53 12.40
N GLN A 24 -4.87 -30.24 12.63
CA GLN A 24 -5.85 -30.06 11.57
C GLN A 24 -5.81 -28.61 11.11
N SER A 25 -5.60 -28.39 9.81
CA SER A 25 -5.51 -27.06 9.19
C SER A 25 -6.88 -26.36 9.03
N GLY A 26 -7.99 -27.06 9.31
CA GLY A 26 -9.35 -26.50 9.30
C GLY A 26 -9.86 -26.02 7.93
N CYS A 27 -9.04 -26.09 6.88
CA CYS A 27 -9.43 -25.85 5.50
C CYS A 27 -9.51 -27.21 4.80
N ASP A 28 -10.69 -27.54 4.28
CA ASP A 28 -10.90 -28.75 3.48
C ASP A 28 -11.15 -28.33 2.03
N TRP A 29 -10.32 -28.82 1.12
CA TRP A 29 -10.48 -28.58 -0.30
C TRP A 29 -10.20 -29.82 -1.12
N ASP A 30 -11.11 -30.05 -2.05
CA ASP A 30 -11.29 -31.25 -2.84
C ASP A 30 -10.65 -31.17 -4.23
N GLY A 31 -9.86 -30.11 -4.50
CA GLY A 31 -8.53 -30.36 -5.06
C GLY A 31 -8.29 -30.18 -6.56
N THR A 32 -9.22 -29.70 -7.38
CA THR A 32 -8.82 -29.40 -8.78
C THR A 32 -8.27 -27.99 -8.97
N LEU A 33 -6.96 -27.87 -8.80
CA LEU A 33 -6.06 -27.48 -9.89
C LEU A 33 -4.98 -28.58 -10.07
N ARG A 34 -5.42 -29.82 -9.83
CA ARG A 34 -4.77 -31.14 -9.80
C ARG A 34 -3.70 -31.39 -8.75
N ASN A 35 -3.04 -30.38 -8.17
CA ASN A 35 -2.12 -30.55 -7.03
C ASN A 35 -1.95 -29.24 -6.28
N VAL A 36 -3.07 -28.69 -5.80
CA VAL A 36 -3.04 -27.50 -4.96
C VAL A 36 -3.51 -27.90 -3.56
N VAL A 37 -2.81 -27.43 -2.54
CA VAL A 37 -3.17 -27.65 -1.15
C VAL A 37 -3.86 -26.40 -0.66
N THR A 38 -4.96 -26.54 0.09
CA THR A 38 -5.50 -25.39 0.82
C THR A 38 -4.70 -25.13 2.05
N GLU A 39 -4.17 -23.92 2.11
CA GLU A 39 -3.44 -23.45 3.26
C GLU A 39 -4.29 -22.39 3.97
N PRO A 40 -4.53 -22.55 5.28
CA PRO A 40 -5.12 -21.50 6.09
C PRO A 40 -4.11 -20.37 6.24
N ILE A 41 -4.38 -19.21 5.64
CA ILE A 41 -3.59 -18.01 5.86
C ILE A 41 -4.37 -17.09 6.77
N TYR A 42 -3.74 -16.70 7.87
CA TYR A 42 -4.26 -15.68 8.74
C TYR A 42 -3.88 -14.30 8.20
N VAL A 43 -4.87 -13.53 7.75
CA VAL A 43 -4.67 -12.21 7.12
C VAL A 43 -5.64 -11.19 7.68
N GLN A 44 -5.43 -9.92 7.34
CA GLN A 44 -6.40 -8.87 7.60
C GLN A 44 -7.27 -8.66 6.36
N LYS A 45 -8.59 -8.73 6.55
CA LYS A 45 -9.57 -8.45 5.50
C LYS A 45 -10.27 -7.12 5.78
N VAL A 46 -10.49 -6.36 4.72
CA VAL A 46 -11.32 -5.14 4.76
C VAL A 46 -12.78 -5.55 4.88
N TYR A 47 -13.43 -5.11 5.96
CA TYR A 47 -14.86 -5.30 6.20
C TYR A 47 -15.66 -4.22 5.49
N ASP A 48 -15.28 -2.96 5.71
CA ASP A 48 -15.88 -1.79 5.07
C ASP A 48 -14.81 -0.73 4.78
N ALA A 49 -15.04 0.10 3.78
CA ALA A 49 -14.12 1.16 3.39
C ALA A 49 -14.84 2.35 2.75
N VAL A 50 -14.32 3.54 3.02
CA VAL A 50 -14.80 4.78 2.40
C VAL A 50 -13.62 5.58 1.87
N LEU A 51 -13.77 6.09 0.66
CA LEU A 51 -12.82 6.96 -0.02
C LEU A 51 -13.42 8.35 -0.15
N PHE A 52 -12.63 9.38 0.13
CA PHE A 52 -13.01 10.78 -0.06
C PHE A 52 -11.90 11.55 -0.74
N ASN A 53 -12.31 12.50 -1.57
CA ASN A 53 -11.44 13.43 -2.25
C ASN A 53 -11.71 14.83 -1.73
N LEU A 54 -10.68 15.50 -1.27
CA LEU A 54 -10.73 16.85 -0.72
C LEU A 54 -9.84 17.76 -1.55
N GLN A 55 -10.21 19.04 -1.59
CA GLN A 55 -9.48 20.04 -2.34
C GLN A 55 -9.12 21.20 -1.41
N GLY A 56 -7.83 21.54 -1.40
CA GLY A 56 -7.30 22.75 -0.79
C GLY A 56 -6.82 23.71 -1.86
N LEU A 57 -6.85 25.01 -1.57
CA LEU A 57 -6.30 26.04 -2.45
C LEU A 57 -5.29 26.89 -1.67
N LYS A 58 -4.13 27.11 -2.27
CA LYS A 58 -3.10 28.02 -1.79
C LYS A 58 -2.73 28.98 -2.91
N THR A 59 -2.83 30.27 -2.64
CA THR A 59 -2.29 31.31 -3.52
C THR A 59 -0.83 31.56 -3.18
N ALA A 60 0.03 31.56 -4.19
CA ALA A 60 1.46 31.80 -4.08
C ALA A 60 1.84 32.96 -5.01
N PRO A 61 1.61 34.21 -4.59
CA PRO A 61 2.03 35.37 -5.37
C PRO A 61 3.55 35.50 -5.38
N ASP A 62 4.09 36.13 -6.43
CA ASP A 62 5.49 36.52 -6.55
C ASP A 62 6.49 35.39 -6.27
N THR A 63 6.16 34.16 -6.73
CA THR A 63 7.03 33.00 -6.53
C THR A 63 8.25 33.10 -7.42
N CYS A 64 9.43 33.22 -6.82
CA CYS A 64 10.71 33.29 -7.54
C CYS A 64 11.15 31.92 -8.04
N PHE A 65 11.51 31.84 -9.32
CA PHE A 65 11.99 30.64 -9.99
C PHE A 65 13.50 30.70 -10.27
N GLU A 66 14.17 29.55 -10.17
CA GLU A 66 15.59 29.35 -10.44
C GLU A 66 15.80 28.32 -11.56
N PRO A 67 16.88 28.42 -12.35
CA PRO A 67 17.85 29.52 -12.39
C PRO A 67 17.27 30.80 -13.02
N PRO A 68 17.89 31.98 -12.79
CA PRO A 68 17.48 33.21 -13.45
C PRO A 68 17.52 33.10 -14.99
N LEU A 69 16.50 33.63 -15.65
CA LEU A 69 16.46 33.78 -17.10
C LEU A 69 17.43 34.91 -17.47
N GLY A 70 18.60 34.55 -17.97
CA GLY A 70 19.66 35.50 -18.33
C GLY A 70 19.18 36.65 -19.23
N CYS A 71 19.95 37.75 -19.26
CA CYS A 71 19.56 38.98 -19.96
C CYS A 71 19.22 38.76 -21.43
N GLY A 72 18.13 39.37 -21.90
CA GLY A 72 17.73 39.33 -23.32
C GLY A 72 17.01 38.04 -23.75
N THR A 73 16.27 37.43 -22.83
CA THR A 73 15.46 36.22 -23.11
C THR A 73 13.98 36.59 -23.19
N ASN A 74 13.33 36.26 -24.31
CA ASN A 74 11.89 36.41 -24.49
C ASN A 74 11.18 35.09 -24.14
N ILE A 75 10.15 35.16 -23.29
CA ILE A 75 9.28 34.02 -22.99
C ILE A 75 8.15 33.99 -24.02
N ILE A 76 8.09 32.92 -24.83
CA ILE A 76 7.08 32.76 -25.87
C ILE A 76 5.81 32.13 -25.28
N ARG A 77 5.98 30.99 -24.59
CA ARG A 77 4.89 30.23 -23.99
C ARG A 77 5.39 29.28 -22.91
N ILE A 78 4.46 28.82 -22.10
CA ILE A 78 4.68 27.72 -21.16
C ILE A 78 4.52 26.41 -21.93
N ALA A 79 5.49 25.51 -21.81
CA ALA A 79 5.41 24.16 -22.36
C ALA A 79 4.67 23.22 -21.39
N ASP A 80 5.05 23.25 -20.11
CA ASP A 80 4.46 22.44 -19.06
C ASP A 80 4.67 23.07 -17.67
N ILE A 81 3.80 22.76 -16.72
CA ILE A 81 3.97 23.10 -15.29
C ILE A 81 3.71 21.85 -14.49
N ARG A 82 4.72 21.39 -13.75
CA ARG A 82 4.65 20.22 -12.89
C ARG A 82 4.72 20.64 -11.44
N CYS A 83 4.00 19.92 -10.59
CA CYS A 83 4.13 20.04 -9.15
C CYS A 83 4.43 18.67 -8.56
N ARG A 84 5.36 18.66 -7.62
CA ARG A 84 5.76 17.47 -6.88
C ARG A 84 5.78 17.78 -5.40
N LYS A 85 5.59 16.75 -4.60
CA LYS A 85 5.80 16.84 -3.16
C LYS A 85 7.26 17.08 -2.88
N PHE A 86 7.54 18.03 -1.99
CA PHE A 86 8.90 18.19 -1.51
C PHE A 86 9.21 17.11 -0.46
N PHE A 87 10.34 16.44 -0.62
CA PHE A 87 10.89 15.53 0.37
C PHE A 87 12.42 15.57 0.32
N ASN A 88 13.03 15.92 1.44
CA ASN A 88 14.47 15.93 1.65
C ASN A 88 14.93 14.55 2.14
N PRO A 89 15.62 13.76 1.31
CA PRO A 89 16.07 12.42 1.70
C PRO A 89 17.17 12.44 2.76
N ASP A 90 17.94 13.53 2.86
CA ASP A 90 19.05 13.65 3.80
C ASP A 90 18.57 14.03 5.20
N ASN A 91 17.35 14.58 5.33
CA ASN A 91 16.78 14.99 6.61
C ASN A 91 15.26 14.74 6.68
N ILE A 92 14.88 13.65 7.35
CA ILE A 92 13.46 13.31 7.61
C ILE A 92 12.72 14.38 8.45
N LYS A 93 13.47 15.15 9.26
CA LYS A 93 12.91 16.19 10.13
C LYS A 93 12.90 17.57 9.48
N ASP A 94 13.18 17.66 8.19
CA ASP A 94 13.01 18.92 7.46
C ASP A 94 11.56 19.40 7.57
N ASP A 95 11.37 20.66 7.93
CA ASP A 95 10.05 21.29 8.08
C ASP A 95 9.37 21.48 6.72
N CYS A 96 10.16 21.58 5.63
CA CYS A 96 9.62 21.63 4.27
C CYS A 96 9.16 20.27 3.75
N ASN A 97 9.50 19.15 4.41
CA ASN A 97 8.97 17.84 4.01
C ASN A 97 7.44 17.88 4.08
N LEU A 98 6.79 17.61 2.95
CA LEU A 98 5.35 17.64 2.89
C LEU A 98 4.75 16.53 3.78
N LYS A 99 3.98 16.92 4.78
CA LYS A 99 3.36 16.03 5.77
C LYS A 99 1.84 16.13 5.68
N ILE A 100 1.20 14.97 5.77
CA ILE A 100 -0.27 14.83 5.83
C ILE A 100 -0.59 14.06 7.10
N ASN A 101 -1.21 14.73 8.05
CA ASN A 101 -1.56 14.16 9.34
C ASN A 101 -3.09 14.07 9.45
N PRO A 102 -3.69 12.90 9.20
CA PRO A 102 -5.11 12.71 9.45
C PRO A 102 -5.36 12.51 10.95
N ASN A 103 -6.29 13.28 11.49
CA ASN A 103 -6.80 13.16 12.85
C ASN A 103 -8.29 12.82 12.81
N THR A 104 -8.60 11.55 13.04
CA THR A 104 -9.96 11.05 13.05
C THR A 104 -10.51 10.91 14.46
N THR A 105 -11.76 11.29 14.64
CA THR A 105 -12.59 11.07 15.82
C THR A 105 -13.87 10.32 15.43
N LEU A 106 -14.34 9.41 16.29
CA LEU A 106 -15.54 8.60 16.05
C LEU A 106 -16.69 9.04 16.97
N SER A 107 -17.90 8.88 16.46
CA SER A 107 -19.20 9.13 17.07
C SER A 107 -20.07 7.89 16.88
N GLY A 108 -20.73 7.42 17.94
CA GLY A 108 -21.40 6.10 17.94
C GLY A 108 -20.44 4.92 18.17
N GLY A 109 -19.15 5.20 18.34
CA GLY A 109 -18.11 4.27 18.74
C GLY A 109 -16.91 5.03 19.29
N GLN A 110 -15.87 4.32 19.73
CA GLN A 110 -14.66 4.89 20.27
C GLN A 110 -13.42 4.09 19.89
N PHE A 111 -12.27 4.76 19.82
CA PHE A 111 -10.99 4.06 19.81
C PHE A 111 -10.69 3.56 21.22
N VAL A 112 -10.31 2.29 21.33
CA VAL A 112 -9.90 1.70 22.60
C VAL A 112 -8.69 2.47 23.12
N LYS A 113 -8.74 2.89 24.38
CA LYS A 113 -7.68 3.68 25.02
C LYS A 113 -6.75 2.81 25.84
N LYS A 114 -5.49 3.22 25.93
CA LYS A 114 -4.51 2.73 26.91
C LYS A 114 -4.75 3.40 28.27
N GLU A 115 -4.03 2.93 29.29
CA GLU A 115 -4.06 3.50 30.64
C GLU A 115 -3.63 4.99 30.67
N ASP A 116 -2.80 5.41 29.71
CA ASP A 116 -2.34 6.79 29.55
C ASP A 116 -3.36 7.70 28.81
N GLY A 117 -4.51 7.16 28.41
CA GLY A 117 -5.55 7.88 27.66
C GLY A 117 -5.30 8.00 26.16
N CYS A 118 -4.18 7.50 25.64
CA CYS A 118 -3.88 7.47 24.20
C CYS A 118 -4.60 6.31 23.49
N ASP A 119 -4.85 6.45 22.18
CA ASP A 119 -5.43 5.37 21.38
C ASP A 119 -4.53 4.14 21.36
N TYR A 120 -5.11 2.97 21.56
CA TYR A 120 -4.41 1.70 21.42
C TYR A 120 -4.16 1.41 19.95
N LYS A 121 -2.88 1.47 19.56
CA LYS A 121 -2.41 1.18 18.21
C LYS A 121 -1.90 -0.25 18.09
N VAL A 122 -2.19 -0.87 16.96
CA VAL A 122 -1.80 -2.24 16.60
C VAL A 122 -0.93 -2.19 15.36
N ILE A 123 -0.06 -3.19 15.20
CA ILE A 123 0.79 -3.33 14.03
C ILE A 123 -0.09 -3.62 12.81
N GLY A 124 0.04 -2.79 11.78
CA GLY A 124 -0.62 -2.97 10.49
C GLY A 124 0.23 -3.74 9.48
N PRO A 125 -0.26 -3.89 8.24
CA PRO A 125 0.43 -4.66 7.19
C PRO A 125 1.72 -4.00 6.71
N ASP A 126 1.89 -2.70 6.98
CA ASP A 126 3.10 -1.92 6.74
C ASP A 126 4.20 -2.16 7.78
N GLY A 127 3.94 -2.99 8.80
CA GLY A 127 4.89 -3.31 9.86
C GLY A 127 5.03 -2.21 10.93
N THR A 128 4.20 -1.16 10.88
CA THR A 128 4.21 -0.05 11.85
C THR A 128 2.92 -0.01 12.66
N LEU A 129 2.87 0.84 13.69
CA LEU A 129 1.68 1.07 14.52
C LEU A 129 0.66 1.97 13.79
N SER A 130 0.13 1.48 12.69
CA SER A 130 -0.74 2.22 11.75
C SER A 130 -2.23 2.03 12.01
N GLN A 131 -2.63 0.99 12.75
CA GLN A 131 -4.04 0.65 12.98
C GLN A 131 -4.48 0.97 14.41
N LYS A 132 -5.75 1.32 14.62
CA LYS A 132 -6.36 1.56 15.94
C LYS A 132 -7.47 0.55 16.22
N LEU A 133 -7.63 0.09 17.46
CA LEU A 133 -8.77 -0.75 17.83
C LEU A 133 -10.04 0.09 17.97
N VAL A 134 -11.15 -0.41 17.42
CA VAL A 134 -12.47 0.22 17.49
C VAL A 134 -13.38 -0.60 18.39
N TYR A 135 -14.17 0.09 19.21
CA TYR A 135 -15.26 -0.47 19.97
C TYR A 135 -16.53 0.36 19.75
N ALA A 136 -17.63 -0.30 19.43
CA ALA A 136 -18.97 0.24 19.43
C ALA A 136 -19.89 -0.82 20.04
N ASP A 137 -20.99 -0.40 20.66
CA ASP A 137 -22.00 -1.35 21.14
C ASP A 137 -22.80 -1.86 19.93
N THR A 138 -22.56 -3.12 19.55
CA THR A 138 -23.17 -3.74 18.36
C THR A 138 -24.41 -4.56 18.67
N SER A 139 -24.83 -4.66 19.94
CA SER A 139 -25.83 -5.64 20.38
C SER A 139 -27.16 -5.56 19.62
N PHE A 140 -27.60 -4.34 19.27
CA PHE A 140 -28.84 -4.13 18.54
C PHE A 140 -28.76 -4.62 17.09
N CYS A 141 -27.64 -4.39 16.40
CA CYS A 141 -27.47 -4.82 15.01
C CYS A 141 -27.15 -6.32 14.91
N ASP A 142 -26.53 -6.88 15.95
CA ASP A 142 -26.20 -8.31 16.04
C ASP A 142 -27.48 -9.17 16.08
N GLU A 143 -28.57 -8.70 16.72
CA GLU A 143 -29.88 -9.39 16.73
C GLU A 143 -30.48 -9.57 15.32
N GLU A 144 -30.17 -8.65 14.41
CA GLU A 144 -30.62 -8.67 13.01
C GLU A 144 -29.55 -9.23 12.06
N GLU A 145 -28.42 -9.73 12.58
CA GLU A 145 -27.25 -10.20 11.82
C GLU A 145 -26.66 -9.11 10.88
N LEU A 146 -26.71 -7.84 11.28
CA LEU A 146 -26.24 -6.67 10.52
C LEU A 146 -25.01 -6.02 11.17
N GLY A 147 -24.29 -5.21 10.38
CA GLY A 147 -23.21 -4.37 10.90
C GLY A 147 -23.73 -3.06 11.51
N THR A 148 -22.99 -2.51 12.48
CA THR A 148 -23.34 -1.28 13.19
C THR A 148 -22.74 -0.05 12.50
N PRO A 149 -23.53 0.96 12.11
CA PRO A 149 -22.99 2.18 11.52
C PRO A 149 -22.36 3.06 12.60
N ILE A 150 -21.15 3.54 12.35
CA ILE A 150 -20.48 4.57 13.16
C ILE A 150 -20.16 5.77 12.29
N PHE A 151 -20.26 6.96 12.87
CA PHE A 151 -19.95 8.21 12.20
C PHE A 151 -18.58 8.70 12.64
N GLY A 152 -17.87 9.39 11.77
CA GLY A 152 -16.57 9.95 12.10
C GLY A 152 -16.39 11.33 11.53
N THR A 153 -15.67 12.16 12.27
CA THR A 153 -15.13 13.44 11.79
C THR A 153 -13.63 13.27 11.63
N GLN A 154 -13.10 13.70 10.49
CA GLN A 154 -11.67 13.70 10.21
C GLN A 154 -11.22 15.12 9.93
N ASN A 155 -10.14 15.54 10.60
CA ASN A 155 -9.38 16.74 10.27
C ASN A 155 -8.06 16.30 9.65
N ILE A 156 -7.78 16.73 8.44
CA ILE A 156 -6.51 16.47 7.76
C ILE A 156 -5.67 17.72 7.84
N GLU A 157 -4.55 17.63 8.53
CA GLU A 157 -3.56 18.69 8.64
C GLU A 157 -2.50 18.49 7.56
N VAL A 158 -2.35 19.48 6.67
CA VAL A 158 -1.30 19.51 5.65
C VAL A 158 -0.29 20.58 6.00
N SER A 159 0.99 20.23 6.02
CA SER A 159 2.10 21.15 6.27
C SER A 159 3.31 20.81 5.39
N GLY A 160 4.24 21.75 5.25
CA GLY A 160 5.45 21.62 4.45
C GLY A 160 5.34 22.28 3.08
N CYS A 161 6.19 21.85 2.15
CA CYS A 161 6.46 22.52 0.89
C CYS A 161 6.13 21.65 -0.33
N VAL A 162 5.91 22.28 -1.47
CA VAL A 162 5.84 21.63 -2.78
C VAL A 162 6.93 22.19 -3.67
N GLU A 163 7.45 21.35 -4.56
CA GLU A 163 8.38 21.76 -5.60
C GLU A 163 7.60 21.94 -6.91
N ILE A 164 7.78 23.10 -7.53
CA ILE A 164 7.15 23.46 -8.80
C ILE A 164 8.24 23.51 -9.84
N GLU A 165 8.06 22.78 -10.94
CA GLU A 165 8.90 22.88 -12.13
C GLU A 165 8.09 23.48 -13.27
N MET A 166 8.67 24.43 -13.98
CA MET A 166 8.05 25.11 -15.10
C MET A 166 8.97 25.02 -16.31
N ASP A 167 8.47 24.38 -17.37
CA ASP A 167 9.16 24.30 -18.65
C ASP A 167 8.69 25.47 -19.53
N LEU A 168 9.60 26.38 -19.86
CA LEU A 168 9.34 27.56 -20.67
C LEU A 168 9.96 27.41 -22.05
N VAL A 169 9.20 27.78 -23.08
CA VAL A 169 9.75 27.98 -24.42
C VAL A 169 10.21 29.43 -24.52
N VAL A 170 11.51 29.59 -24.71
CA VAL A 170 12.17 30.89 -24.76
C VAL A 170 12.95 31.06 -26.05
N SER A 171 13.11 32.31 -26.48
CA SER A 171 14.05 32.69 -27.55
C SER A 171 14.92 33.86 -27.12
N PRO A 172 16.18 33.93 -27.56
CA PRO A 172 16.99 35.14 -27.45
C PRO A 172 16.31 36.32 -28.15
N CYS A 173 16.53 37.56 -27.68
CA CYS A 173 15.95 38.76 -28.31
C CYS A 173 16.39 38.97 -29.76
N ASP A 174 17.56 38.48 -30.15
CA ASP A 174 18.17 38.63 -31.47
C ASP A 174 17.96 37.42 -32.40
N SER A 175 17.24 36.40 -31.95
CA SER A 175 17.06 35.14 -32.66
C SER A 175 15.63 34.64 -32.59
N THR A 176 15.20 33.96 -33.65
CA THR A 176 13.92 33.22 -33.67
C THR A 176 14.09 31.76 -33.24
N ARG A 177 15.30 31.38 -32.78
CA ARG A 177 15.55 30.01 -32.33
C ARG A 177 14.92 29.78 -30.97
N GLU A 178 13.93 28.91 -30.94
CA GLU A 178 13.27 28.46 -29.72
C GLU A 178 14.13 27.42 -28.99
N SER A 179 14.12 27.50 -27.66
CA SER A 179 14.71 26.51 -26.76
C SER A 179 13.80 26.32 -25.54
N ILE A 180 13.92 25.17 -24.89
CA ILE A 180 13.18 24.87 -23.66
C ILE A 180 14.12 25.03 -22.48
N ILE A 181 13.70 25.77 -21.46
CA ILE A 181 14.39 25.90 -20.18
C ILE A 181 13.44 25.44 -19.08
N THR A 182 13.95 24.60 -18.17
CA THR A 182 13.23 24.18 -16.97
C THR A 182 13.66 25.07 -15.81
N LEU A 183 12.69 25.66 -15.14
CA LEU A 183 12.87 26.43 -13.92
C LEU A 183 12.21 25.70 -12.75
N SER A 184 12.77 25.81 -11.55
CA SER A 184 12.22 25.24 -10.33
C SER A 184 11.98 26.30 -9.25
N ALA A 185 11.00 26.07 -8.40
CA ALA A 185 10.73 26.86 -7.21
C ALA A 185 10.18 25.96 -6.10
N VAL A 186 10.53 26.25 -4.85
CA VAL A 186 9.95 25.58 -3.67
C VAL A 186 8.98 26.54 -3.00
N VAL A 187 7.73 26.10 -2.82
CA VAL A 187 6.67 26.92 -2.22
C VAL A 187 6.15 26.25 -0.96
N GLU A 188 6.15 26.98 0.14
CA GLU A 188 5.54 26.54 1.40
C GLU A 188 4.01 26.57 1.30
N ILE A 189 3.38 25.40 1.49
CA ILE A 189 1.92 25.27 1.54
C ILE A 189 1.40 25.84 2.85
N ALA A 190 1.89 25.32 3.96
CA ALA A 190 1.56 25.75 5.30
C ALA A 190 2.69 25.37 6.27
N PRO A 191 3.01 26.24 7.25
CA PRO A 191 4.01 25.92 8.26
C PRO A 191 3.46 24.87 9.24
N GLU A 192 4.35 24.10 9.87
CA GLU A 192 3.94 23.07 10.85
C GLU A 192 3.15 23.64 12.03
N CYS A 193 3.47 24.87 12.45
CA CYS A 193 2.81 25.53 13.57
C CYS A 193 1.38 26.01 13.23
N ASN A 194 1.04 26.12 11.94
CA ASN A 194 -0.29 26.52 11.48
C ASN A 194 -0.63 25.77 10.18
N PRO A 195 -0.92 24.46 10.27
CA PRO A 195 -1.16 23.63 9.11
C PRO A 195 -2.47 24.01 8.42
N LEU A 196 -2.58 23.68 7.13
CA LEU A 196 -3.83 23.76 6.41
C LEU A 196 -4.73 22.61 6.88
N VAL A 197 -5.88 22.94 7.49
CA VAL A 197 -6.83 21.96 8.01
C VAL A 197 -8.00 21.78 7.03
N LEU A 198 -8.24 20.54 6.62
CA LEU A 198 -9.39 20.14 5.81
C LEU A 198 -10.25 19.17 6.62
N THR A 199 -11.51 19.54 6.85
CA THR A 199 -12.44 18.72 7.63
C THR A 199 -13.36 17.92 6.72
N ASN A 200 -13.60 16.66 7.07
CA ASN A 200 -14.56 15.80 6.40
C ASN A 200 -15.33 14.94 7.41
N PHE A 201 -16.52 14.49 7.01
CA PHE A 201 -17.37 13.59 7.76
C PHE A 201 -17.57 12.30 6.97
N PHE A 202 -17.69 11.18 7.67
CA PHE A 202 -17.92 9.89 7.04
C PHE A 202 -18.78 9.00 7.94
N GLU A 203 -19.38 8.00 7.33
CA GLU A 203 -20.06 6.90 7.98
C GLU A 203 -19.36 5.61 7.55
N ILE A 204 -19.09 4.70 8.47
CA ILE A 204 -18.49 3.40 8.17
C ILE A 204 -19.12 2.33 9.06
N CYS A 205 -19.23 1.12 8.54
CA CYS A 205 -19.86 0.02 9.23
C CYS A 205 -18.84 -0.83 10.00
N VAL A 206 -19.16 -1.19 11.24
CA VAL A 206 -18.35 -2.11 12.05
C VAL A 206 -19.06 -3.45 12.23
N PRO A 207 -18.33 -4.58 12.19
CA PRO A 207 -18.88 -5.88 12.53
C PRO A 207 -19.06 -6.03 14.04
N SER A 208 -19.79 -7.07 14.45
CA SER A 208 -20.00 -7.42 15.86
C SER A 208 -18.69 -7.43 16.65
N VAL A 209 -18.71 -6.80 17.82
CA VAL A 209 -17.61 -6.86 18.79
C VAL A 209 -17.78 -7.98 19.82
N PHE A 210 -18.96 -8.60 19.89
CA PHE A 210 -19.30 -9.64 20.87
C PHE A 210 -19.16 -11.04 20.28
N ASP A 211 -19.55 -11.22 19.02
CA ASP A 211 -19.56 -12.53 18.34
C ASP A 211 -18.25 -12.81 17.58
N THR A 212 -17.23 -11.98 17.78
CA THR A 212 -15.93 -12.11 17.12
C THR A 212 -14.79 -12.25 18.14
N ALA A 213 -13.77 -13.05 17.80
CA ALA A 213 -12.60 -13.24 18.65
C ALA A 213 -11.67 -12.02 18.70
N PHE A 214 -11.86 -11.05 17.79
CA PHE A 214 -10.99 -9.90 17.64
C PHE A 214 -11.80 -8.64 17.44
N LEU A 215 -11.45 -7.59 18.17
CA LEU A 215 -12.04 -6.27 17.93
C LEU A 215 -11.70 -5.76 16.51
N PRO A 216 -12.64 -5.06 15.85
CA PRO A 216 -12.40 -4.40 14.58
C PRO A 216 -11.27 -3.38 14.69
N ARG A 217 -10.51 -3.23 13.61
CA ARG A 217 -9.39 -2.29 13.52
C ARG A 217 -9.70 -1.22 12.50
N PHE A 218 -9.45 0.03 12.85
CA PHE A 218 -9.53 1.16 11.95
C PHE A 218 -8.15 1.49 11.41
N THR A 219 -8.06 1.72 10.11
CA THR A 219 -6.85 2.25 9.47
C THR A 219 -7.25 3.33 8.48
N GLU A 220 -6.39 4.33 8.37
CA GLU A 220 -6.57 5.40 7.40
C GLU A 220 -5.23 5.74 6.76
N PHE A 221 -5.28 6.09 5.48
CA PHE A 221 -4.13 6.61 4.77
C PHE A 221 -4.59 7.66 3.77
N CYS A 222 -3.73 8.65 3.60
CA CYS A 222 -3.99 9.80 2.75
C CYS A 222 -2.83 9.97 1.78
N ASN A 223 -3.16 10.36 0.57
CA ASN A 223 -2.22 10.78 -0.44
C ASN A 223 -2.60 12.18 -0.93
N LEU A 224 -1.61 13.02 -1.19
CA LEU A 224 -1.80 14.34 -1.77
C LEU A 224 -1.21 14.34 -3.18
N ASP A 225 -1.84 15.05 -4.08
CA ASP A 225 -1.28 15.49 -5.34
C ASP A 225 -1.50 17.00 -5.48
N CYS A 226 -0.74 17.66 -6.34
CA CYS A 226 -0.84 19.10 -6.53
C CYS A 226 -0.92 19.49 -8.00
N VAL A 227 -1.79 20.45 -8.29
CA VAL A 227 -2.00 20.98 -9.63
C VAL A 227 -1.81 22.49 -9.58
N ILE A 228 -1.01 23.01 -10.51
CA ILE A 228 -0.64 24.42 -10.55
C ILE A 228 -1.33 25.10 -11.72
N ARG A 229 -1.79 26.32 -11.49
CA ARG A 229 -2.26 27.23 -12.54
C ARG A 229 -1.71 28.62 -12.30
N LEU A 230 -1.61 29.41 -13.36
CA LEU A 230 -1.35 30.83 -13.20
C LEU A 230 -2.58 31.50 -12.58
N ALA A 231 -2.35 32.53 -11.77
CA ALA A 231 -3.41 33.19 -11.04
C ALA A 231 -4.52 33.77 -11.95
N THR A 232 -4.14 34.37 -13.09
CA THR A 232 -5.09 34.94 -14.07
C THR A 232 -5.07 34.24 -15.42
N ASN A 233 -4.44 33.06 -15.51
CA ASN A 233 -4.21 32.32 -16.76
C ASN A 233 -3.57 33.18 -17.86
N SER A 234 -2.71 34.14 -17.52
CA SER A 234 -2.08 35.04 -18.49
C SER A 234 -0.63 35.33 -18.15
N ILE A 235 0.27 34.90 -19.04
CA ILE A 235 1.72 35.13 -18.90
C ILE A 235 2.03 36.62 -18.73
N GLN A 236 1.36 37.51 -19.48
CA GLN A 236 1.63 38.95 -19.44
C GLN A 236 1.31 39.61 -18.09
N ARG A 237 0.42 39.02 -17.28
CA ARG A 237 0.02 39.57 -15.97
C ARG A 237 0.63 38.80 -14.82
N ASP A 238 0.81 37.50 -14.99
CA ASP A 238 1.22 36.63 -13.91
C ASP A 238 2.75 36.51 -13.84
N PHE A 239 3.50 36.92 -14.87
CA PHE A 239 4.97 36.84 -14.92
C PHE A 239 5.57 38.24 -14.74
N GLU A 240 6.56 38.33 -13.87
CA GLU A 240 7.41 39.49 -13.69
C GLU A 240 8.87 39.06 -13.73
N ILE A 241 9.67 39.67 -14.61
CA ILE A 241 11.11 39.39 -14.70
C ILE A 241 11.83 40.60 -14.14
N ASP A 242 12.68 40.38 -13.13
CA ASP A 242 13.56 41.45 -12.64
C ASP A 242 14.62 41.76 -13.71
N PRO A 243 14.65 42.99 -14.26
CA PRO A 243 15.58 43.36 -15.33
C PRO A 243 17.06 43.37 -14.90
N ARG A 244 17.35 43.39 -13.59
CA ARG A 244 18.72 43.42 -13.05
C ARG A 244 19.27 42.03 -12.76
N THR A 245 18.44 41.15 -12.20
CA THR A 245 18.87 39.81 -11.76
C THR A 245 18.49 38.72 -12.75
N GLY A 246 17.49 38.96 -13.61
CA GLY A 246 16.90 37.96 -14.50
C GLY A 246 16.01 36.95 -13.78
N VAL A 247 15.72 37.15 -12.48
CA VAL A 247 14.85 36.26 -11.72
C VAL A 247 13.42 36.40 -12.23
N LEU A 248 12.78 35.26 -12.51
CA LEU A 248 11.38 35.21 -12.88
C LEU A 248 10.54 35.03 -11.63
N SER A 249 9.63 35.97 -11.37
CA SER A 249 8.60 35.88 -10.35
C SER A 249 7.27 35.55 -11.02
N VAL A 250 6.53 34.56 -10.52
CA VAL A 250 5.25 34.14 -11.09
C VAL A 250 4.15 34.08 -10.03
N ASN A 251 2.99 34.62 -10.37
CA ASN A 251 1.77 34.54 -9.57
C ASN A 251 1.03 33.22 -9.85
N LEU A 252 0.98 32.34 -8.85
CA LEU A 252 0.46 30.98 -8.97
C LEU A 252 -0.71 30.70 -8.02
N ILE A 253 -1.60 29.82 -8.46
CA ILE A 253 -2.60 29.15 -7.63
C ILE A 253 -2.23 27.66 -7.59
N ILE A 254 -2.07 27.15 -6.39
CA ILE A 254 -1.74 25.76 -6.09
C ILE A 254 -3.01 25.10 -5.57
N SER A 255 -3.52 24.15 -6.34
CA SER A 255 -4.61 23.27 -5.91
C SER A 255 -4.02 21.99 -5.33
N LEU A 256 -4.41 21.65 -4.10
CA LEU A 256 -4.04 20.42 -3.43
C LEU A 256 -5.20 19.44 -3.57
N CYS A 257 -4.94 18.30 -4.19
CA CYS A 257 -5.90 17.21 -4.38
C CYS A 257 -5.56 16.10 -3.40
N ILE A 258 -6.37 15.90 -2.37
CA ILE A 258 -6.11 14.91 -1.33
C ILE A 258 -7.11 13.79 -1.45
N SER A 259 -6.62 12.56 -1.55
CA SER A 259 -7.43 11.36 -1.47
C SER A 259 -7.09 10.63 -0.18
N CYS A 260 -8.10 10.38 0.64
CA CYS A 260 -7.94 9.55 1.84
C CYS A 260 -8.89 8.37 1.77
N GLU A 261 -8.38 7.21 2.17
CA GLU A 261 -9.18 5.99 2.32
C GLU A 261 -9.19 5.59 3.79
N LYS A 262 -10.37 5.26 4.30
CA LYS A 262 -10.58 4.73 5.65
C LYS A 262 -11.11 3.31 5.53
N LYS A 263 -10.65 2.42 6.41
CA LYS A 263 -11.06 1.02 6.41
C LYS A 263 -11.32 0.52 7.80
N ILE A 264 -12.36 -0.28 7.94
CA ILE A 264 -12.49 -1.24 9.03
C ILE A 264 -11.91 -2.56 8.56
N VAL A 265 -10.92 -3.08 9.27
CA VAL A 265 -10.27 -4.35 8.99
C VAL A 265 -10.44 -5.32 10.14
N VAL A 266 -10.65 -6.58 9.81
CA VAL A 266 -10.79 -7.67 10.77
C VAL A 266 -9.81 -8.78 10.43
N PRO A 267 -9.16 -9.40 11.44
CA PRO A 267 -8.37 -10.61 11.21
C PRO A 267 -9.28 -11.76 10.79
N VAL A 268 -8.92 -12.44 9.70
CA VAL A 268 -9.65 -13.60 9.18
C VAL A 268 -8.68 -14.70 8.79
N GLN A 269 -9.15 -15.94 8.85
CA GLN A 269 -8.50 -17.06 8.20
C GLN A 269 -9.08 -17.18 6.79
N LEU A 270 -8.24 -17.02 5.77
CA LEU A 270 -8.57 -17.33 4.39
C LEU A 270 -8.02 -18.70 4.03
N CYS A 271 -8.81 -19.51 3.35
CA CYS A 271 -8.28 -20.68 2.65
C CYS A 271 -7.89 -20.23 1.24
N VAL A 272 -6.60 -20.28 0.91
CA VAL A 272 -6.11 -19.97 -0.45
C VAL A 272 -5.61 -21.22 -1.15
N LEU A 273 -5.64 -21.18 -2.48
CA LEU A 273 -5.11 -22.21 -3.35
C LEU A 273 -3.65 -21.87 -3.71
N SER A 274 -2.68 -22.67 -3.24
CA SER A 274 -1.24 -22.46 -3.48
C SER A 274 -0.59 -23.62 -4.27
N THR A 275 0.31 -23.31 -5.22
CA THR A 275 1.10 -24.29 -6.00
C THR A 275 2.55 -24.45 -5.51
N GLY A 276 2.94 -23.78 -4.41
CA GLY A 276 4.35 -23.71 -3.94
C GLY A 276 5.08 -22.43 -4.35
N PHE A 277 6.39 -22.33 -4.04
CA PHE A 277 7.21 -21.11 -4.15
C PHE A 277 7.52 -20.67 -5.60
N VAL A 278 7.67 -19.35 -5.83
CA VAL A 278 8.05 -18.73 -7.13
C VAL A 278 9.56 -18.91 -7.39
N GLU A 279 9.92 -19.58 -8.49
CA GLU A 279 11.31 -19.67 -8.97
C GLU A 279 11.58 -18.61 -10.06
N LEU A 280 12.58 -17.73 -9.83
CA LEU A 280 13.10 -16.79 -10.83
C LEU A 280 14.18 -17.48 -11.67
N ALA A 281 14.13 -17.33 -13.00
CA ALA A 281 15.21 -17.79 -13.88
C ALA A 281 16.40 -16.81 -13.85
N PRO A 282 17.63 -17.24 -13.54
CA PRO A 282 18.80 -16.37 -13.54
C PRO A 282 19.35 -16.13 -14.96
N GLU A 283 19.84 -14.92 -15.23
CA GLU A 283 20.70 -14.66 -16.40
C GLU A 283 22.04 -15.39 -16.25
N GLN A 284 22.41 -16.22 -17.24
CA GLN A 284 23.57 -17.11 -17.16
C GLN A 284 24.84 -16.50 -17.74
N ALA A 285 25.93 -16.51 -16.96
CA ALA A 285 27.30 -16.48 -17.49
C ALA A 285 27.81 -17.93 -17.65
N SER A 286 28.42 -18.22 -18.81
CA SER A 286 28.67 -19.53 -19.41
C SER A 286 29.75 -20.42 -18.76
N ILE A 287 30.00 -20.31 -17.44
CA ILE A 287 31.12 -21.00 -16.79
C ILE A 287 30.69 -22.26 -16.03
N CYS A 288 29.46 -22.32 -15.51
CA CYS A 288 28.99 -23.49 -14.77
C CYS A 288 27.83 -24.17 -15.52
N PRO A 289 27.98 -25.44 -15.94
CA PRO A 289 26.92 -26.15 -16.69
C PRO A 289 25.75 -26.59 -15.81
N THR A 290 25.90 -26.63 -14.49
CA THR A 290 24.82 -26.89 -13.52
C THR A 290 25.12 -26.22 -12.18
N PHE A 291 24.06 -25.73 -11.52
CA PHE A 291 24.11 -25.16 -10.17
C PHE A 291 23.28 -26.02 -9.20
N PRO A 292 23.64 -26.06 -7.91
CA PRO A 292 22.82 -26.72 -6.88
C PRO A 292 21.46 -26.03 -6.75
N ARG A 293 20.41 -26.83 -6.54
CA ARG A 293 19.06 -26.31 -6.30
C ARG A 293 19.01 -25.65 -4.93
N LEU A 294 18.31 -24.52 -4.82
CA LEU A 294 18.10 -23.83 -3.54
C LEU A 294 17.07 -24.54 -2.65
N PHE A 295 16.17 -25.33 -3.25
CA PHE A 295 15.13 -26.06 -2.54
C PHE A 295 15.19 -27.57 -2.81
N PRO A 296 14.76 -28.40 -1.83
CA PRO A 296 14.75 -29.86 -1.96
C PRO A 296 13.79 -30.34 -3.06
N ARG A 297 14.04 -31.54 -3.60
CA ARG A 297 13.06 -32.20 -4.46
C ARG A 297 11.87 -32.66 -3.64
N GLN A 298 10.67 -32.40 -4.16
CA GLN A 298 9.43 -32.97 -3.66
C GLN A 298 9.45 -34.50 -3.89
N ILE A 299 9.08 -35.27 -2.87
CA ILE A 299 8.99 -36.74 -2.92
C ILE A 299 7.51 -37.10 -2.82
N ASP A 300 6.99 -37.72 -3.88
CA ASP A 300 5.64 -38.23 -4.10
C ASP A 300 5.69 -39.61 -4.79
N GLU A 301 4.53 -40.24 -5.04
CA GLU A 301 4.46 -41.64 -5.54
C GLU A 301 5.05 -41.86 -6.95
N ASN A 302 5.31 -40.80 -7.73
CA ASN A 302 6.07 -40.89 -8.99
C ASN A 302 7.57 -40.69 -8.80
N SER A 303 8.01 -40.33 -7.60
CA SER A 303 9.41 -40.07 -7.26
C SER A 303 10.01 -41.06 -6.25
N VAL A 304 9.27 -42.10 -5.86
CA VAL A 304 9.83 -43.35 -5.32
C VAL A 304 10.10 -44.31 -6.48
N GLY A 305 11.28 -44.20 -7.09
CA GLY A 305 11.66 -45.03 -8.23
C GLY A 305 13.09 -44.82 -8.70
N GLY A 306 14.02 -44.58 -7.76
CA GLY A 306 15.45 -44.59 -8.06
C GLY A 306 15.96 -46.03 -8.14
N ALA A 307 16.14 -46.50 -9.38
CA ALA A 307 16.90 -47.66 -9.83
C ALA A 307 16.21 -49.05 -9.85
N GLY A 308 15.88 -49.49 -11.07
CA GLY A 308 16.07 -50.88 -11.48
C GLY A 308 14.84 -51.63 -12.00
N GLY A 309 14.75 -51.76 -13.32
CA GLY A 309 14.25 -53.00 -13.94
C GLY A 309 12.82 -53.00 -14.49
N GLY A 310 12.73 -53.11 -15.83
CA GLY A 310 11.85 -54.11 -16.45
C GLY A 310 10.39 -53.73 -16.74
N GLY A 311 10.18 -53.06 -17.87
CA GLY A 311 9.19 -53.44 -18.88
C GLY A 311 7.69 -53.43 -18.53
N CYS A 312 6.94 -52.55 -19.21
CA CYS A 312 5.78 -53.01 -19.98
C CYS A 312 5.53 -52.10 -21.20
N ARG A 313 5.11 -52.75 -22.28
CA ARG A 313 5.24 -52.37 -23.70
C ARG A 313 4.37 -51.19 -24.16
N PRO A 314 4.73 -50.53 -25.29
CA PRO A 314 3.83 -49.61 -25.98
C PRO A 314 2.66 -50.38 -26.60
N ARG A 315 1.46 -49.80 -26.52
CA ARG A 315 0.29 -50.26 -27.29
C ARG A 315 0.61 -50.08 -28.77
N SER A 316 0.63 -51.21 -29.47
CA SER A 316 0.63 -51.31 -30.93
C SER A 316 -0.50 -50.48 -31.54
N ALA A 317 -0.15 -49.55 -32.41
CA ALA A 317 -1.05 -49.08 -33.46
C ALA A 317 -1.20 -50.21 -34.48
N SER A 318 -2.38 -50.81 -34.56
CA SER A 318 -2.79 -51.63 -35.69
C SER A 318 -3.24 -50.71 -36.82
N ILE A 319 -2.51 -50.81 -37.93
CA ILE A 319 -2.93 -50.47 -39.28
C ILE A 319 -4.01 -51.49 -39.69
N ASP A 320 -5.08 -51.05 -40.34
CA ASP A 320 -5.57 -51.59 -41.62
C ASP A 320 -6.90 -50.89 -42.03
N ASP A 321 -6.89 -50.44 -43.30
CA ASP A 321 -7.94 -49.99 -44.24
C ASP A 321 -8.90 -48.83 -43.89
#